data_AF-A0A968T0R3-F1
#
_entry.id   AF-A0A968T0R3-F1
#
_cell.length_a   1.000
_cell.length_b   1.000
_cell.length_c   1.000
_cell.angle_alpha   90.00
_cell.angle_beta   90.00
_cell.angle_gamma   90.00
#
_symmetry.space_group_name_H-M   'P 1'
#
loop_
_entity.id
_entity.type
_entity.pdbx_description
1 polymer ?
#
loop_
_entity_poly.entity_id
_entity_poly.type
_entity_poly.pdbx_seq_one_letter_code
_entity_poly.pdbx_strand_id
1 'polypeptide(L)'
;MHIHLNDPQFKITELSRFQFKNNFTNLFINSFAETKKGELILGTTQGAAKYSPKQENIEVLEDTTNNNAFSKRITALVKNSNDEIFGGKSMHLARLNESTHRFEEYFKIPDSLNQYERDGYYDLLFDDNWLWMATENGLFKQNLIDKKVYAVIKNNQKYKGYNIYQIRSIDSDSDYVYAATLGGGLVVINKKPVI
;
A
#
# COMPACT_ATOMS: atom_id res chain seq x y z
N MET A 1 -14.92 9.13 20.08
CA MET A 1 -15.35 7.76 19.72
C MET A 1 -14.57 6.81 20.61
N HIS A 2 -15.12 6.46 21.77
CA HIS A 2 -14.53 5.44 22.64
C HIS A 2 -14.95 4.09 22.05
N ILE A 3 -14.03 3.36 21.45
CA ILE A 3 -14.27 1.96 21.09
C ILE A 3 -14.43 1.24 22.43
N HIS A 4 -15.66 0.89 22.80
CA HIS A 4 -15.92 0.05 23.96
C HIS A 4 -15.37 -1.34 23.63
N LEU A 5 -14.20 -1.65 24.15
CA LEU A 5 -13.47 -2.91 23.92
C LEU A 5 -14.20 -4.17 24.46
N ASN A 6 -15.41 -4.02 25.02
CA ASN A 6 -16.16 -5.07 25.72
C ASN A 6 -17.58 -5.25 25.16
N ASP A 7 -17.88 -4.76 23.97
CA ASP A 7 -19.14 -5.12 23.31
C ASP A 7 -19.08 -6.60 22.91
N PRO A 8 -19.92 -7.47 23.49
CA PRO A 8 -19.85 -8.92 23.30
C PRO A 8 -20.14 -9.37 21.87
N GLN A 9 -20.65 -8.49 21.00
CA GLN A 9 -20.80 -8.80 19.58
C GLN A 9 -19.47 -8.81 18.82
N PHE A 10 -18.42 -8.19 19.37
CA PHE A 10 -17.09 -8.15 18.78
C PHE A 10 -16.11 -9.03 19.55
N LYS A 11 -15.49 -9.98 18.86
CA LYS A 11 -14.34 -10.72 19.38
C LYS A 11 -13.07 -9.92 19.11
N ILE A 12 -12.38 -9.50 20.17
CA ILE A 12 -11.04 -8.88 20.05
C ILE A 12 -9.98 -9.96 20.23
N THR A 13 -9.12 -10.11 19.22
CA THR A 13 -7.96 -11.01 19.29
C THR A 13 -6.68 -10.19 19.46
N GLU A 14 -5.99 -10.38 20.59
CA GLU A 14 -4.70 -9.72 20.86
C GLU A 14 -3.56 -10.47 20.16
N LEU A 15 -3.05 -9.91 19.05
CA LEU A 15 -1.97 -10.54 18.27
C LEU A 15 -0.56 -10.06 18.64
N SER A 16 -0.44 -9.09 19.56
CA SER A 16 0.84 -8.53 20.00
C SER A 16 1.82 -9.61 20.49
N ARG A 17 1.30 -10.62 21.21
CA ARG A 17 2.07 -11.73 21.82
C ARG A 17 2.83 -12.57 20.79
N PHE A 18 2.33 -12.68 19.56
CA PHE A 18 2.99 -13.44 18.49
C PHE A 18 4.22 -12.69 17.93
N GLN A 19 4.19 -11.36 17.92
CA GLN A 19 5.34 -10.55 17.51
C GLN A 19 6.50 -10.68 18.51
N PHE A 20 6.20 -10.80 19.81
CA PHE A 20 7.23 -10.94 20.84
C PHE A 20 7.92 -12.30 20.88
N LYS A 21 7.28 -13.38 20.41
CA LYS A 21 7.80 -14.75 20.57
C LYS A 21 9.01 -15.08 19.67
N ASN A 22 9.15 -14.37 18.54
CA ASN A 22 10.15 -14.66 17.50
C ASN A 22 11.16 -13.50 17.29
N ASN A 23 11.45 -12.68 18.30
CA ASN A 23 12.34 -11.50 18.21
C ASN A 23 11.88 -10.38 17.26
N PHE A 24 10.61 -10.33 16.88
CA PHE A 24 10.04 -9.24 16.06
C PHE A 24 9.62 -8.04 16.92
N THR A 25 10.54 -7.55 17.75
CA THR A 25 10.27 -6.55 18.80
C THR A 25 9.92 -5.14 18.31
N ASN A 26 9.82 -4.90 17.00
CA ASN A 26 9.45 -3.59 16.41
C ASN A 26 8.89 -3.71 14.97
N LEU A 27 7.81 -4.46 14.76
CA LEU A 27 7.09 -4.49 13.49
C LEU A 27 5.99 -3.42 13.46
N PHE A 28 6.33 -2.20 13.03
CA PHE A 28 5.29 -1.22 12.70
C PHE A 28 4.59 -1.68 11.42
N ILE A 29 3.37 -2.19 11.59
CA ILE A 29 2.50 -2.57 10.49
C ILE A 29 1.82 -1.30 9.98
N ASN A 30 2.04 -0.98 8.70
CA ASN A 30 1.49 0.22 8.08
C ASN A 30 0.36 -0.09 7.07
N SER A 31 0.30 -1.34 6.60
CA SER A 31 -0.67 -1.78 5.60
C SER A 31 -0.92 -3.28 5.69
N PHE A 32 -2.05 -3.72 5.16
CA PHE A 32 -2.37 -5.13 5.02
C PHE A 32 -3.16 -5.40 3.74
N ALA A 33 -3.11 -6.64 3.26
CA ALA A 33 -3.94 -7.14 2.17
C ALA A 33 -4.35 -8.59 2.43
N GLU A 34 -5.60 -8.95 2.12
CA GLU A 34 -6.13 -10.29 2.35
C GLU A 34 -5.92 -11.21 1.13
N THR A 35 -5.25 -12.35 1.31
CA THR A 35 -5.09 -13.37 0.27
C THR A 35 -6.43 -14.03 -0.06
N LYS A 36 -6.51 -14.71 -1.21
CA LYS A 36 -7.69 -15.52 -1.57
C LYS A 36 -8.05 -16.59 -0.53
N LYS A 37 -7.07 -17.04 0.27
CA LYS A 37 -7.24 -18.08 1.29
C LYS A 37 -7.70 -17.52 2.65
N GLY A 38 -7.84 -16.19 2.76
CA GLY A 38 -8.22 -15.49 3.99
C GLY A 38 -7.05 -15.25 4.95
N GLU A 39 -5.82 -15.29 4.46
CA GLU A 39 -4.64 -14.89 5.24
C GLU A 39 -4.41 -13.39 5.06
N LEU A 40 -3.84 -12.72 6.05
CA LEU A 40 -3.48 -11.31 5.93
C LEU A 40 -1.99 -11.18 5.67
N ILE A 41 -1.62 -10.57 4.56
CA ILE A 41 -0.26 -10.09 4.34
C ILE A 41 -0.14 -8.73 5.01
N LEU A 42 0.93 -8.55 5.78
CA LEU A 42 1.19 -7.37 6.61
C LEU A 42 2.45 -6.68 6.10
N GLY A 43 2.34 -5.41 5.74
CA GLY A 43 3.46 -4.58 5.31
C GLY A 43 4.11 -3.92 6.52
N THR A 44 5.40 -4.14 6.71
CA THR A 44 6.10 -3.75 7.94
C THR A 44 7.35 -2.90 7.68
N THR A 45 7.89 -2.30 8.74
CA THR A 45 9.20 -1.63 8.72
C THR A 45 10.40 -2.56 8.56
N GLN A 46 10.17 -3.88 8.54
CA GLN A 46 11.20 -4.93 8.41
C GLN A 46 10.74 -5.98 7.38
N GLY A 47 10.27 -5.53 6.21
CA GLY A 47 9.74 -6.40 5.17
C GLY A 47 8.25 -6.71 5.33
N ALA A 48 7.86 -7.98 5.21
CA ALA A 48 6.47 -8.40 5.28
C ALA A 48 6.27 -9.61 6.19
N ALA A 49 5.06 -9.75 6.72
CA ALA A 49 4.63 -10.92 7.46
C ALA A 49 3.28 -11.41 6.91
N LYS A 50 2.92 -12.65 7.23
CA LYS A 50 1.65 -13.29 6.93
C LYS A 50 1.01 -13.74 8.22
N TYR A 51 -0.21 -13.30 8.45
CA TYR A 51 -1.04 -13.73 9.57
C TYR A 51 -2.09 -14.71 9.08
N SER A 52 -2.21 -15.86 9.75
CA SER A 52 -3.29 -16.82 9.52
C SER A 52 -4.34 -16.67 10.62
N PRO A 53 -5.54 -16.13 10.33
CA PRO A 53 -6.61 -16.04 11.31
C PRO A 53 -7.04 -17.41 11.87
N LYS A 54 -6.95 -18.46 11.05
CA LYS A 54 -7.36 -19.83 11.44
C LYS A 54 -6.39 -20.48 12.42
N GLN A 55 -5.08 -20.25 12.24
CA GLN A 55 -4.04 -20.81 13.08
C GLN A 55 -3.61 -19.85 14.20
N GLU A 56 -4.14 -18.63 14.18
CA GLU A 56 -3.76 -17.51 15.04
C GLU A 56 -2.24 -17.35 15.12
N ASN A 57 -1.54 -17.41 13.99
CA ASN A 57 -0.08 -17.32 13.95
C ASN A 57 0.40 -16.27 12.94
N ILE A 58 1.61 -15.76 13.17
CA ILE A 58 2.32 -14.84 12.28
C ILE A 58 3.58 -15.53 11.79
N GLU A 59 3.74 -15.59 10.47
CA GLU A 59 4.91 -16.07 9.75
C GLU A 59 5.59 -14.87 9.07
N VAL A 60 6.91 -14.79 9.10
CA VAL A 60 7.63 -13.72 8.39
C VAL A 60 7.97 -14.17 6.98
N LEU A 61 7.68 -13.28 6.04
CA LEU A 61 7.93 -13.47 4.62
C LEU A 61 9.33 -12.92 4.31
N GLU A 62 10.37 -13.63 4.76
CA GLU A 62 11.77 -13.27 4.52
C GLU A 62 12.52 -14.35 3.72
N ASP A 63 13.49 -13.87 2.95
CA ASP A 63 14.75 -14.56 2.78
C ASP A 63 15.85 -13.56 3.17
N THR A 64 16.36 -13.69 4.40
CA THR A 64 17.37 -12.84 5.03
C THR A 64 18.71 -12.82 4.28
N THR A 65 18.87 -13.66 3.26
CA THR A 65 20.13 -13.76 2.49
C THR A 65 20.19 -12.81 1.29
N ASN A 66 19.09 -12.16 0.92
CA ASN A 66 19.02 -11.36 -0.31
C ASN A 66 18.80 -9.86 -0.04
N ASN A 67 19.71 -9.04 -0.55
CA ASN A 67 19.80 -7.60 -0.31
C ASN A 67 18.83 -6.77 -1.18
N ASN A 68 17.72 -7.38 -1.65
CA ASN A 68 16.74 -6.72 -2.51
C ASN A 68 16.03 -5.57 -1.78
N ALA A 69 15.62 -4.52 -2.50
CA ALA A 69 15.02 -3.31 -1.94
C ALA A 69 13.81 -3.58 -1.03
N PHE A 70 13.03 -4.63 -1.31
CA PHE A 70 11.77 -4.97 -0.64
C PHE A 70 11.92 -5.83 0.62
N SER A 71 13.08 -6.46 0.85
CA SER A 71 13.31 -7.21 2.09
C SER A 71 13.37 -6.30 3.33
N LYS A 72 13.58 -5.00 3.13
CA LYS A 72 13.79 -4.04 4.23
C LYS A 72 12.50 -3.40 4.74
N ARG A 73 11.54 -3.12 3.86
CA ARG A 73 10.32 -2.38 4.22
C ARG A 73 9.27 -2.51 3.13
N ILE A 74 8.01 -2.67 3.53
CA ILE A 74 6.84 -2.50 2.67
C ILE A 74 5.93 -1.45 3.32
N THR A 75 5.62 -0.39 2.58
CA THR A 75 4.83 0.73 3.11
C THR A 75 3.36 0.60 2.77
N ALA A 76 3.04 0.12 1.57
CA ALA A 76 1.67 -0.11 1.11
C ALA A 76 1.54 -1.52 0.53
N LEU A 77 0.36 -2.12 0.71
CA LEU A 77 -0.02 -3.40 0.13
C LEU A 77 -1.37 -3.22 -0.59
N VAL A 78 -1.55 -3.89 -1.71
CA VAL A 78 -2.81 -3.89 -2.45
C VAL A 78 -3.02 -5.23 -3.14
N LYS A 79 -4.27 -5.65 -3.28
CA LYS A 79 -4.66 -6.82 -4.06
C LYS A 79 -5.36 -6.39 -5.34
N ASN A 80 -5.05 -7.03 -6.46
CA ASN A 80 -5.77 -6.80 -7.72
C ASN A 80 -6.97 -7.74 -7.87
N SER A 81 -7.73 -7.57 -8.97
CA SER A 81 -8.90 -8.41 -9.29
C SER A 81 -8.58 -9.88 -9.59
N ASN A 82 -7.32 -10.22 -9.82
CA ASN A 82 -6.85 -11.60 -10.02
C ASN A 82 -6.35 -12.25 -8.72
N ASP A 83 -6.63 -11.64 -7.56
CA ASP A 83 -6.14 -12.05 -6.25
C ASP A 83 -4.61 -11.97 -6.05
N GLU A 84 -3.88 -11.29 -6.95
CA GLU A 84 -2.44 -11.08 -6.78
C GLU A 84 -2.18 -9.91 -5.82
N ILE A 85 -1.22 -10.08 -4.91
CA ILE A 85 -0.81 -9.07 -3.93
C ILE A 85 0.44 -8.34 -4.40
N PHE A 86 0.41 -7.02 -4.29
CA PHE A 86 1.52 -6.13 -4.61
C PHE A 86 1.91 -5.33 -3.37
N GLY A 87 3.20 -5.06 -3.25
CA GLY A 87 3.81 -4.29 -2.17
C GLY A 87 4.63 -3.15 -2.71
N GLY A 88 4.48 -1.97 -2.12
CA GLY A 88 5.18 -0.77 -2.51
C GLY A 88 6.24 -0.32 -1.50
N LYS A 89 7.38 0.17 -2.00
CA LYS A 89 8.41 0.86 -1.21
C LYS A 89 9.24 1.79 -2.09
N SER A 90 9.44 3.04 -1.66
CA SER A 90 10.33 4.02 -2.31
C SER A 90 10.12 4.13 -3.83
N MET A 91 8.87 4.15 -4.28
CA MET A 91 8.47 4.15 -5.70
C MET A 91 8.77 2.87 -6.50
N HIS A 92 9.23 1.81 -5.86
CA HIS A 92 9.26 0.45 -6.42
C HIS A 92 8.03 -0.33 -5.97
N LEU A 93 7.45 -1.09 -6.90
CA LEU A 93 6.39 -2.05 -6.67
C LEU A 93 6.93 -3.46 -6.91
N ALA A 94 6.56 -4.37 -6.03
CA ALA A 94 6.85 -5.79 -6.16
C ALA A 94 5.56 -6.59 -6.07
N ARG A 95 5.53 -7.74 -6.72
CA ARG A 95 4.45 -8.72 -6.62
C ARG A 95 4.85 -9.82 -5.65
N LEU A 96 3.94 -10.23 -4.76
CA LEU A 96 4.14 -11.39 -3.91
C LEU A 96 4.02 -12.66 -4.75
N ASN A 97 5.09 -13.44 -4.80
CA ASN A 97 5.07 -14.82 -5.26
C ASN A 97 4.69 -15.71 -4.07
N GLU A 98 3.46 -16.23 -4.07
CA GLU A 98 2.96 -17.07 -2.97
C GLU A 98 3.73 -18.39 -2.83
N SER A 99 4.32 -18.92 -3.90
CA SER A 99 5.04 -20.19 -3.86
C SER A 99 6.42 -20.07 -3.21
N THR A 100 7.07 -18.92 -3.41
CA THR A 100 8.38 -18.63 -2.81
C THR A 100 8.28 -17.78 -1.55
N HIS A 101 7.09 -17.27 -1.22
CA HIS A 101 6.83 -16.32 -0.12
C HIS A 101 7.65 -15.03 -0.23
N ARG A 102 7.90 -14.55 -1.46
CA ARG A 102 8.79 -13.41 -1.71
C ARG A 102 8.15 -12.33 -2.56
N PHE A 103 8.53 -11.09 -2.28
CA PHE A 103 8.22 -9.95 -3.15
C PHE A 103 9.26 -9.84 -4.26
N GLU A 104 8.82 -10.05 -5.49
CA GLU A 104 9.61 -9.95 -6.72
C GLU A 104 9.35 -8.61 -7.40
N GLU A 105 10.40 -7.91 -7.81
CA GLU A 105 10.25 -6.58 -8.43
C GLU A 105 9.35 -6.65 -9.66
N TYR A 106 8.37 -5.75 -9.69
CA TYR A 106 7.34 -5.69 -10.73
C TYR A 106 7.48 -4.42 -11.56
N PHE A 107 7.66 -3.28 -10.90
CA PHE A 107 7.70 -1.99 -11.58
C PHE A 107 8.44 -0.94 -10.75
N LYS A 108 9.15 -0.02 -11.40
CA LYS A 108 9.72 1.17 -10.79
C LYS A 108 9.16 2.41 -11.51
N ILE A 109 8.60 3.36 -10.75
CA ILE A 109 8.23 4.65 -11.32
C ILE A 109 9.49 5.35 -11.83
N PRO A 110 9.48 5.94 -13.05
CA PRO A 110 10.62 6.68 -13.57
C PRO A 110 11.09 7.79 -12.62
N ASP A 111 12.40 7.92 -12.44
CA ASP A 111 12.99 8.91 -11.53
C ASP A 111 12.64 10.35 -11.93
N SER A 112 12.35 10.62 -13.21
CA SER A 112 11.88 11.94 -13.69
C SER A 112 10.54 12.38 -13.06
N LEU A 113 9.72 11.43 -12.61
CA LEU A 113 8.48 11.68 -11.90
C LEU A 113 8.69 11.78 -10.38
N ASN A 114 9.81 11.26 -9.87
CA ASN A 114 10.14 11.22 -8.46
C ASN A 114 11.33 12.14 -8.12
N GLN A 115 11.04 13.35 -7.66
CA GLN A 115 12.10 14.30 -7.26
C GLN A 115 12.70 13.99 -5.87
N TYR A 116 12.10 13.08 -5.10
CA TYR A 116 12.52 12.75 -3.74
C TYR A 116 12.52 11.24 -3.52
N GLU A 117 13.71 10.63 -3.59
CA GLU A 117 13.92 9.17 -3.46
C GLU A 117 13.48 8.57 -2.11
N ARG A 118 13.23 9.41 -1.09
CA ARG A 118 12.92 8.96 0.26
C ARG A 118 11.45 8.63 0.50
N ASP A 119 10.56 8.99 -0.42
CA ASP A 119 9.13 8.91 -0.15
C ASP A 119 8.55 7.57 -0.59
N GLY A 120 7.81 6.93 0.32
CA GLY A 120 7.11 5.67 0.08
C GLY A 120 5.71 5.90 -0.48
N TYR A 121 5.05 4.79 -0.80
CA TYR A 121 3.61 4.82 -1.05
C TYR A 121 2.89 4.87 0.29
N TYR A 122 1.93 5.79 0.40
CA TYR A 122 0.99 5.81 1.51
C TYR A 122 -0.17 4.85 1.27
N ASP A 123 -0.60 4.73 0.02
CA ASP A 123 -1.69 3.85 -0.37
C ASP A 123 -1.61 3.49 -1.86
N LEU A 124 -2.22 2.37 -2.24
CA LEU A 124 -2.21 1.82 -3.59
C LEU A 124 -3.60 1.30 -3.93
N LEU A 125 -4.06 1.54 -5.16
CA LEU A 125 -5.40 1.13 -5.59
C LEU A 125 -5.37 0.62 -7.03
N PHE A 126 -5.82 -0.61 -7.22
CA PHE A 126 -6.15 -1.11 -8.55
C PHE A 126 -7.58 -0.70 -8.90
N ASP A 127 -7.72 -0.12 -10.08
CA ASP A 127 -9.00 0.35 -10.60
C ASP A 127 -9.02 0.26 -12.13
N ASP A 128 -9.85 -0.63 -12.67
CA ASP A 128 -9.87 -1.01 -14.09
C ASP A 128 -8.46 -1.32 -14.64
N ASN A 129 -8.01 -0.54 -15.63
CA ASN A 129 -6.70 -0.64 -16.27
C ASN A 129 -5.65 0.26 -15.61
N TRP A 130 -5.91 0.75 -14.39
CA TRP A 130 -5.04 1.69 -13.70
C TRP A 130 -4.58 1.14 -12.36
N LEU A 131 -3.31 1.41 -12.04
CA LEU A 131 -2.80 1.39 -10.68
C LEU A 131 -2.59 2.82 -10.22
N TRP A 132 -3.36 3.24 -9.23
CA TRP A 132 -3.23 4.52 -8.57
C TRP A 132 -2.28 4.42 -7.39
N MET A 133 -1.46 5.45 -7.22
CA MET A 133 -0.34 5.47 -6.29
C MET A 133 -0.38 6.78 -5.50
N ALA A 134 -0.78 6.67 -4.23
CA ALA A 134 -0.79 7.77 -3.28
C ALA A 134 0.59 7.92 -2.64
N THR A 135 1.13 9.14 -2.70
CA THR A 135 2.50 9.42 -2.25
C THR A 135 2.57 10.76 -1.53
N GLU A 136 3.71 11.05 -0.91
CA GLU A 136 3.98 12.36 -0.32
C GLU A 136 4.08 13.48 -1.35
N ASN A 137 4.44 13.17 -2.60
CA ASN A 137 4.70 14.18 -3.62
C ASN A 137 3.56 14.36 -4.64
N GLY A 138 2.52 13.55 -4.52
CA GLY A 138 1.42 13.57 -5.46
C GLY A 138 0.60 12.30 -5.53
N LEU A 139 -0.37 12.36 -6.44
CA LEU A 139 -1.13 11.22 -6.92
C LEU A 139 -0.61 10.86 -8.31
N PHE A 140 -0.17 9.63 -8.48
CA PHE A 140 0.25 9.09 -9.76
C PHE A 140 -0.67 7.96 -10.18
N LYS A 141 -0.74 7.69 -11.48
CA LYS A 141 -1.39 6.48 -11.99
C LYS A 141 -0.59 5.84 -13.11
N GLN A 142 -0.55 4.52 -13.13
CA GLN A 142 0.07 3.73 -14.18
C GLN A 142 -1.01 3.02 -15.00
N ASN A 143 -0.92 3.08 -16.31
CA ASN A 143 -1.72 2.24 -17.19
C ASN A 143 -1.17 0.82 -17.18
N LEU A 144 -2.00 -0.18 -16.85
CA LEU A 144 -1.56 -1.56 -16.69
C LEU A 144 -1.29 -2.27 -18.02
N ILE A 145 -1.79 -1.73 -19.13
CA ILE A 145 -1.62 -2.28 -20.49
C ILE A 145 -0.29 -1.80 -21.08
N ASP A 146 -0.08 -0.48 -21.17
CA ASP A 146 1.11 0.08 -21.82
C ASP A 146 2.22 0.51 -20.84
N LYS A 147 2.00 0.32 -19.54
CA LYS A 147 2.91 0.62 -18.41
C LYS A 147 3.30 2.08 -18.26
N LYS A 148 2.68 3.01 -19.00
CA LYS A 148 2.97 4.45 -18.86
C LYS A 148 2.45 5.00 -17.55
N VAL A 149 3.21 5.92 -16.98
CA VAL A 149 2.88 6.59 -15.71
C VAL A 149 2.55 8.05 -15.96
N TYR A 150 1.52 8.52 -15.27
CA TYR A 150 1.01 9.88 -15.35
C TYR A 150 0.94 10.48 -13.94
N ALA A 151 1.37 11.73 -13.80
CA ALA A 151 1.09 12.52 -12.61
C ALA A 151 -0.32 13.13 -12.72
N VAL A 152 -1.18 12.83 -11.76
CA VAL A 152 -2.54 13.40 -11.68
C VAL A 152 -2.53 14.66 -10.81
N ILE A 153 -1.89 14.54 -9.64
CA ILE A 153 -1.59 15.65 -8.73
C ILE A 153 -0.09 15.60 -8.49
N LYS A 154 0.61 16.72 -8.63
CA LYS A 154 2.03 16.83 -8.30
C LYS A 154 2.24 18.11 -7.51
N ASN A 155 3.18 18.09 -6.57
CA ASN A 155 3.66 19.32 -5.93
C ASN A 155 4.22 20.27 -7.01
N ASN A 156 3.44 21.29 -7.38
CA ASN A 156 3.79 22.29 -8.38
C ASN A 156 3.10 23.63 -8.09
N GLN A 157 3.42 24.66 -8.90
CA GLN A 157 2.86 26.02 -8.75
C GLN A 157 1.32 26.05 -8.80
N LYS A 158 0.68 25.18 -9.61
CA LYS A 158 -0.78 25.19 -9.80
C LYS A 158 -1.54 24.89 -8.50
N TYR A 159 -0.98 24.02 -7.66
CA TYR A 159 -1.62 23.58 -6.41
C TYR A 159 -0.93 24.12 -5.16
N LYS A 160 0.01 25.07 -5.33
CA LYS A 160 0.74 25.70 -4.23
C LYS A 160 -0.24 26.46 -3.34
N GLY A 161 -0.30 26.09 -2.06
CA GLY A 161 -1.19 26.70 -1.06
C GLY A 161 -2.47 25.91 -0.75
N TYR A 162 -2.87 24.94 -1.59
CA TYR A 162 -4.03 24.09 -1.33
C TYR A 162 -3.71 22.84 -0.50
N ASN A 163 -2.43 22.51 -0.32
CA ASN A 163 -1.95 21.35 0.45
C ASN A 163 -2.55 20.00 0.00
N ILE A 164 -2.89 19.88 -1.29
CA ILE A 164 -3.53 18.67 -1.84
C ILE A 164 -2.56 17.64 -2.44
N TYR A 165 -1.25 17.85 -2.38
CA TYR A 165 -0.28 16.97 -3.04
C TYR A 165 0.13 15.77 -2.17
N GLN A 166 0.09 15.87 -0.85
CA GLN A 166 0.36 14.72 0.03
C GLN A 166 -0.88 13.85 0.12
N ILE A 167 -0.91 12.72 -0.58
CA ILE A 167 -2.07 11.83 -0.62
C ILE A 167 -1.88 10.70 0.39
N ARG A 168 -2.79 10.58 1.35
CA ARG A 168 -2.69 9.62 2.47
C ARG A 168 -3.46 8.34 2.26
N SER A 169 -4.58 8.41 1.55
CA SER A 169 -5.37 7.24 1.19
C SER A 169 -6.17 7.51 -0.08
N ILE A 170 -6.47 6.45 -0.82
CA ILE A 170 -7.21 6.48 -2.07
C ILE A 170 -8.25 5.37 -2.11
N ASP A 171 -9.41 5.68 -2.69
CA ASP A 171 -10.47 4.71 -2.95
C ASP A 171 -11.23 5.12 -4.23
N SER A 172 -12.12 4.26 -4.75
CA SER A 172 -12.88 4.57 -5.96
C SER A 172 -14.24 3.89 -6.03
N ASP A 173 -15.15 4.46 -6.80
CA ASP A 173 -16.44 3.86 -7.19
C ASP A 173 -16.52 3.68 -8.72
N SER A 174 -17.70 3.57 -9.34
CA SER A 174 -17.80 3.44 -10.80
C SER A 174 -17.31 4.65 -11.60
N ASP A 175 -17.32 5.85 -11.00
CA ASP A 175 -17.20 7.12 -11.73
C ASP A 175 -16.03 7.98 -11.23
N TYR A 176 -15.61 7.79 -9.98
CA TYR A 176 -14.68 8.66 -9.30
C TYR A 176 -13.55 7.91 -8.59
N VAL A 177 -12.40 8.58 -8.52
CA VAL A 177 -11.34 8.27 -7.58
C VAL A 177 -11.32 9.37 -6.51
N TYR A 178 -11.29 8.92 -5.26
CA TYR A 178 -11.26 9.73 -4.07
C TYR A 178 -9.85 9.72 -3.50
N ALA A 179 -9.30 10.89 -3.21
CA ALA A 179 -7.96 11.03 -2.66
C ALA A 179 -7.99 11.89 -1.39
N ALA A 180 -7.72 11.28 -0.24
CA ALA A 180 -7.59 11.99 1.02
C ALA A 180 -6.21 12.63 1.13
N THR A 181 -6.14 13.91 1.45
CA THR A 181 -4.89 14.68 1.47
C THR A 181 -4.46 15.05 2.90
N LEU A 182 -3.16 15.29 3.13
CA LEU A 182 -2.71 15.84 4.40
C LEU A 182 -3.03 17.34 4.47
N GLY A 183 -4.16 17.67 5.09
CA GLY A 183 -4.56 19.05 5.41
C GLY A 183 -5.34 19.78 4.31
N GLY A 184 -5.37 19.28 3.08
CA GLY A 184 -6.16 19.83 1.98
C GLY A 184 -7.58 19.26 1.85
N GLY A 185 -7.98 18.32 2.70
CA GLY A 185 -9.28 17.65 2.65
C GLY A 185 -9.34 16.53 1.60
N LEU A 186 -10.52 16.37 0.96
CA LEU A 186 -10.80 15.34 -0.03
C LEU A 186 -10.72 15.91 -1.45
N VAL A 187 -10.00 15.22 -2.34
CA VAL A 187 -10.00 15.49 -3.78
C VAL A 187 -10.81 14.40 -4.49
N VAL A 188 -11.72 14.82 -5.39
CA VAL A 188 -12.54 13.92 -6.20
C VAL A 188 -12.12 14.05 -7.66
N ILE A 189 -11.83 12.92 -8.30
CA ILE A 189 -11.27 12.86 -9.65
C ILE A 189 -12.21 12.04 -10.52
N ASN A 190 -12.74 12.63 -11.59
CA ASN A 190 -13.56 11.89 -12.55
C ASN A 190 -12.69 10.91 -13.35
N LYS A 191 -13.12 9.65 -13.44
CA LYS A 191 -12.43 8.61 -14.23
C LYS A 191 -12.51 8.88 -15.73
N LYS A 192 -13.59 9.52 -16.18
CA LYS A 192 -13.82 9.91 -17.58
C LYS A 192 -13.53 11.41 -17.74
N PRO A 193 -12.78 11.83 -18.75
CA PRO A 193 -12.65 13.25 -19.04
C PRO A 193 -14.04 13.84 -19.33
N VAL A 194 -14.31 15.01 -18.77
CA VAL A 194 -15.48 15.81 -19.17
C VAL A 194 -15.18 16.29 -20.59
N ILE A 195 -16.00 15.85 -21.56
CA ILE A 195 -15.96 16.30 -22.95
C ILE A 195 -16.39 17.78 -23.00
#